data_AF-A0AA35SXF2-F1
#
_entry.id   AF-A0AA35SXF2-F1
#
_cell.length_a   1.000
_cell.length_b   1.000
_cell.length_c   1.000
_cell.angle_alpha   90.00
_cell.angle_beta   90.00
_cell.angle_gamma   90.00
#
_symmetry.space_group_name_H-M   'P 1'
#
loop_
_entity.id
_entity.type
_entity.pdbx_description
1 polymer ?
#
loop_
_entity_poly.entity_id
_entity_poly.type
_entity_poly.pdbx_seq_one_letter_code
_entity_poly.pdbx_strand_id
1 'polypeptide(L)'
;MLGIDPVVQRRRMDESMTLIMRLLRETEPITYKSEWFNLVEAQLHLRPYTKPHFPIAVAAAQSPSGMVLAGKHGAGVLSVSVTRGDSIATNLADFWKIAEETAEENGNTMDRNEWRVVMHVHLAESKKEAIEQARANADVTSTTTS
;
A
#
# COMPACT_ATOMS: atom_id res chain seq x y z
N MET A 1 9.56 4.80 17.51
CA MET A 1 8.81 3.88 16.60
C MET A 1 7.86 3.01 17.44
N LEU A 2 6.78 2.50 16.83
CA LEU A 2 5.65 1.80 17.49
C LEU A 2 5.99 0.50 18.25
N GLY A 3 7.26 0.15 18.43
CA GLY A 3 7.69 -1.04 19.19
C GLY A 3 7.43 -2.39 18.51
N ILE A 4 7.26 -2.41 17.19
CA ILE A 4 6.96 -3.63 16.42
C ILE A 4 8.21 -4.10 15.66
N ASP A 5 8.60 -5.36 15.86
CA ASP A 5 9.70 -6.00 15.14
C ASP A 5 9.46 -5.93 13.60
N PRO A 6 10.38 -5.33 12.82
CA PRO A 6 10.29 -5.24 11.37
C PRO A 6 10.07 -6.58 10.65
N VAL A 7 10.59 -7.69 11.18
CA VAL A 7 10.49 -9.01 10.55
C VAL A 7 9.04 -9.50 10.50
N VAL A 8 8.23 -9.16 11.50
CA VAL A 8 6.83 -9.60 11.57
C VAL A 8 5.85 -8.64 10.88
N GLN A 9 6.27 -7.43 10.54
CA GLN A 9 5.37 -6.37 10.05
C GLN A 9 4.59 -6.79 8.80
N ARG A 10 5.23 -7.45 7.82
CA ARG A 10 4.54 -7.87 6.59
C ARG A 10 3.42 -8.86 6.86
N ARG A 11 3.69 -9.88 7.68
CA ARG A 11 2.69 -10.90 8.06
C ARG A 11 1.54 -10.27 8.84
N ARG A 12 1.85 -9.41 9.81
CA ARG A 12 0.83 -8.71 10.61
C ARG A 12 -0.01 -7.75 9.77
N MET A 13 0.59 -7.10 8.77
CA MET A 13 -0.13 -6.24 7.83
C MET A 13 -1.11 -7.05 6.98
N ASP A 14 -0.70 -8.21 6.45
CA ASP A 14 -1.58 -9.08 5.67
C ASP A 14 -2.77 -9.61 6.49
N GLU A 15 -2.49 -10.10 7.70
CA GLU A 15 -3.50 -10.59 8.64
C GLU A 15 -4.49 -9.50 9.06
N SER A 16 -3.99 -8.32 9.45
CA SER A 16 -4.83 -7.19 9.86
C SER A 16 -5.66 -6.64 8.70
N MET A 17 -5.08 -6.50 7.51
CA MET A 17 -5.81 -6.05 6.32
C MET A 17 -6.94 -7.01 5.99
N THR A 18 -6.70 -8.32 6.05
CA THR A 18 -7.75 -9.33 5.84
C THR A 18 -8.93 -9.08 6.76
N LEU A 19 -8.71 -8.88 8.06
CA LEU A 19 -9.79 -8.64 9.01
C LEU A 19 -10.44 -7.26 8.86
N ILE A 20 -9.69 -6.22 8.49
CA ILE A 20 -10.24 -4.91 8.18
C ILE A 20 -11.21 -5.02 7.00
N MET A 21 -10.80 -5.70 5.92
CA MET A 21 -11.66 -5.90 4.75
C MET A 21 -12.91 -6.70 5.08
N ARG A 22 -12.80 -7.72 5.96
CA ARG A 22 -13.95 -8.46 6.46
C ARG A 22 -14.88 -7.57 7.29
N LEU A 23 -14.37 -6.82 8.26
CA LEU A 23 -15.16 -5.89 9.07
C LEU A 23 -15.91 -4.85 8.21
N LEU A 24 -15.30 -4.40 7.12
CA LEU A 24 -15.91 -3.43 6.20
C LEU A 24 -17.03 -4.03 5.32
N ARG A 25 -17.01 -5.34 5.07
CA ARG A 25 -17.92 -6.02 4.12
C ARG A 25 -18.97 -6.90 4.81
N GLU A 26 -18.57 -7.62 5.84
CA GLU A 26 -19.40 -8.60 6.56
C GLU A 26 -20.33 -7.92 7.55
N THR A 27 -21.51 -8.53 7.76
CA THR A 27 -22.50 -8.05 8.72
C THR A 27 -22.44 -8.79 10.04
N GLU A 28 -21.96 -10.03 10.02
CA GLU A 28 -21.88 -10.90 11.18
C GLU A 28 -20.70 -10.52 12.08
N PRO A 29 -20.82 -10.68 13.41
CA PRO A 29 -19.70 -10.47 14.31
C PRO A 29 -18.51 -11.37 13.97
N ILE A 30 -17.30 -10.79 14.02
CA ILE A 30 -16.05 -11.50 13.75
C ILE A 30 -15.34 -11.80 15.07
N THR A 31 -15.19 -13.09 15.37
CA THR A 31 -14.30 -13.56 16.44
C THR A 31 -13.04 -14.15 15.80
N TYR A 32 -11.88 -13.63 16.18
CA TYR A 32 -10.60 -14.03 15.60
C TYR A 32 -9.47 -13.88 16.62
N LYS A 33 -8.72 -14.96 16.83
CA LYS A 33 -7.56 -14.97 17.73
C LYS A 33 -6.28 -15.00 16.91
N SER A 34 -5.51 -13.92 16.99
CA SER A 34 -4.15 -13.83 16.45
C SER A 34 -3.12 -14.06 17.56
N GLU A 35 -1.85 -14.12 17.18
CA GLU A 35 -0.71 -14.11 18.09
C GLU A 35 -0.49 -12.74 18.76
N TRP A 36 -1.01 -11.65 18.17
CA TRP A 36 -0.73 -10.28 18.62
C TRP A 36 -1.97 -9.41 18.87
N PHE A 37 -3.17 -9.93 18.62
CA PHE A 37 -4.45 -9.33 19.03
C PHE A 37 -5.57 -10.38 19.08
N ASN A 38 -6.69 -10.01 19.70
CA ASN A 38 -7.87 -10.85 19.77
C ASN A 38 -9.12 -10.01 19.46
N LEU A 39 -9.96 -10.49 18.55
CA LEU A 39 -11.29 -9.96 18.28
C LEU A 39 -12.32 -10.89 18.91
N VAL A 40 -13.23 -10.32 19.70
CA VAL A 40 -14.34 -11.03 20.33
C VAL A 40 -15.62 -10.39 19.85
N GLU A 41 -16.40 -11.11 19.04
CA GLU A 41 -17.66 -10.65 18.46
C GLU A 41 -17.56 -9.23 17.87
N ALA A 42 -16.45 -8.95 17.18
CA ALA A 42 -16.14 -7.61 16.69
C ALA A 42 -17.04 -7.22 15.51
N GLN A 43 -17.56 -6.00 15.55
CA GLN A 43 -18.34 -5.38 14.49
C GLN A 43 -17.98 -3.90 14.35
N LEU A 44 -18.20 -3.32 13.16
CA LEU A 44 -18.09 -1.88 12.98
C LEU A 44 -19.28 -1.17 13.62
N HIS A 45 -19.01 -0.19 14.48
CA HIS A 45 -20.03 0.69 15.05
C HIS A 45 -20.75 1.50 13.96
N LEU A 46 -20.01 1.98 12.96
CA LEU A 46 -20.55 2.68 11.79
C LEU A 46 -20.10 1.96 10.52
N ARG A 47 -21.08 1.60 9.68
CA ARG A 47 -20.80 0.95 8.40
C ARG A 47 -20.40 1.97 7.34
N PRO A 48 -19.59 1.57 6.34
CA PRO A 48 -19.27 2.43 5.21
C PRO A 48 -20.53 2.95 4.52
N TYR A 49 -20.54 4.24 4.21
CA TYR A 49 -21.58 4.88 3.40
C TYR A 49 -21.53 4.33 1.96
N THR A 50 -20.34 4.36 1.35
CA THR A 50 -20.07 3.77 0.02
C THR A 50 -20.09 2.25 0.08
N LYS A 51 -20.70 1.61 -0.92
CA LYS A 51 -20.79 0.15 -1.03
C LYS A 51 -19.85 -0.40 -2.11
N PRO A 52 -19.23 -1.57 -1.87
CA PRO A 52 -19.25 -2.34 -0.62
C PRO A 52 -18.48 -1.66 0.53
N HIS A 53 -17.49 -0.83 0.20
CA HIS A 53 -16.75 0.04 1.11
C HIS A 53 -16.21 1.24 0.32
N PHE A 54 -15.56 2.20 1.00
CA PHE A 54 -14.83 3.28 0.33
C PHE A 54 -13.57 2.76 -0.41
N PRO A 55 -13.01 3.50 -1.38
CA PRO A 55 -11.79 3.08 -2.07
C PRO A 55 -10.62 2.86 -1.09
N ILE A 56 -9.95 1.73 -1.24
CA ILE A 56 -8.79 1.34 -0.42
C ILE A 56 -7.64 1.08 -1.38
N ALA A 57 -6.47 1.65 -1.08
CA ALA A 57 -5.27 1.41 -1.86
C ALA A 57 -4.09 1.03 -0.95
N VAL A 58 -3.24 0.14 -1.44
CA VAL A 58 -2.03 -0.30 -0.74
C VAL A 58 -0.83 0.45 -1.32
N ALA A 59 -0.03 1.05 -0.43
CA ALA A 59 1.25 1.64 -0.81
C ALA A 59 2.26 0.54 -1.15
N ALA A 60 2.82 0.62 -2.35
CA ALA A 60 3.85 -0.28 -2.84
C ALA A 60 5.09 0.54 -3.23
N ALA A 61 6.23 0.22 -2.64
CA ALA A 61 7.52 0.86 -2.91
C ALA A 61 8.46 -0.16 -3.56
N GLN A 62 9.53 -0.58 -2.88
CA GLN A 62 10.48 -1.56 -3.42
C GLN A 62 10.02 -3.01 -3.27
N SER A 63 9.27 -3.33 -2.23
CA SER A 63 8.86 -4.70 -1.92
C SER A 63 7.57 -5.07 -2.65
N PRO A 64 7.46 -6.28 -3.23
CA PRO A 64 6.24 -6.74 -3.89
C PRO A 64 5.07 -6.99 -2.94
N SER A 65 5.29 -6.96 -1.61
CA SER A 65 4.24 -7.24 -0.62
C SER A 65 3.03 -6.32 -0.75
N GLY A 66 3.21 -5.08 -1.19
CA GLY A 66 2.10 -4.16 -1.45
C GLY A 66 1.23 -4.61 -2.62
N MET A 67 1.86 -5.10 -3.69
CA MET A 67 1.17 -5.61 -4.88
C MET A 67 0.44 -6.94 -4.59
N VAL A 68 1.08 -7.84 -3.84
CA VAL A 68 0.47 -9.08 -3.37
C VAL A 68 -0.78 -8.78 -2.52
N LEU A 69 -0.67 -7.85 -1.57
CA LEU A 69 -1.80 -7.48 -0.72
C LEU A 69 -2.94 -6.83 -1.51
N ALA A 70 -2.60 -6.01 -2.50
CA ALA A 70 -3.58 -5.39 -3.39
C ALA A 70 -4.34 -6.44 -4.21
N GLY A 71 -3.63 -7.39 -4.84
CA GLY A 71 -4.25 -8.48 -5.59
C GLY A 71 -5.14 -9.37 -4.70
N LYS A 72 -4.64 -9.76 -3.52
CA LYS A 72 -5.38 -10.60 -2.57
C LYS A 72 -6.71 -10.00 -2.11
N HIS A 73 -6.81 -8.68 -2.00
CA HIS A 73 -8.02 -7.99 -1.51
C HIS A 73 -8.81 -7.23 -2.58
N GLY A 74 -8.34 -7.22 -3.83
CA GLY A 74 -8.89 -6.38 -4.89
C GLY A 74 -8.79 -4.90 -4.56
N ALA A 75 -7.71 -4.48 -3.89
CA ALA A 75 -7.48 -3.09 -3.53
C ALA A 75 -6.73 -2.34 -4.63
N GLY A 76 -6.88 -1.01 -4.68
CA GLY A 76 -6.05 -0.16 -5.53
C GLY A 76 -4.58 -0.16 -5.10
N VAL A 77 -3.73 0.47 -5.91
CA VAL A 77 -2.29 0.53 -5.65
C VAL A 77 -1.80 1.96 -5.70
N LEU A 78 -0.93 2.32 -4.74
CA LEU A 78 -0.13 3.55 -4.77
C LEU A 78 1.35 3.16 -4.95
N SER A 79 1.89 3.34 -6.15
CA SER A 79 3.33 3.18 -6.39
C SER A 79 4.07 4.42 -5.89
N VAL A 80 4.66 4.31 -4.69
CA VAL A 80 5.28 5.44 -3.98
C VAL A 80 6.65 5.82 -4.56
N SER A 81 7.34 4.86 -5.17
CA SER A 81 8.64 5.06 -5.78
C SER A 81 8.80 4.21 -7.03
N VAL A 82 9.59 4.69 -7.99
CA VAL A 82 10.04 3.85 -9.12
C VAL A 82 11.01 2.80 -8.58
N THR A 83 10.81 1.55 -8.99
CA THR A 83 11.74 0.44 -8.76
C THR A 83 13.12 0.81 -9.31
N ARG A 84 14.16 0.74 -8.48
CA ARG A 84 15.55 1.00 -8.89
C ARG A 84 16.24 -0.35 -9.07
N GLY A 85 17.19 -0.42 -10.00
CA GLY A 85 17.95 -1.65 -10.28
C GLY A 85 18.44 -2.27 -8.97
N ASP A 86 18.07 -3.54 -8.75
CA ASP A 86 18.22 -4.38 -7.55
C ASP A 86 16.90 -4.76 -6.84
N SER A 87 15.72 -4.27 -7.27
CA SER A 87 14.42 -4.77 -6.78
C SER A 87 13.88 -5.98 -7.57
N ILE A 88 13.08 -6.83 -6.91
CA ILE A 88 12.42 -8.03 -7.48
C ILE A 88 11.62 -7.70 -8.75
N ALA A 89 10.99 -6.53 -8.79
CA ALA A 89 10.44 -5.95 -10.01
C ALA A 89 11.40 -4.87 -10.50
N THR A 90 11.77 -4.91 -11.78
CA THR A 90 12.73 -3.95 -12.34
C THR A 90 12.05 -2.71 -12.90
N ASN A 91 10.77 -2.83 -13.22
CA ASN A 91 9.95 -1.76 -13.75
C ASN A 91 8.51 -1.83 -13.19
N LEU A 92 7.73 -0.78 -13.43
CA LEU A 92 6.35 -0.69 -12.96
C LEU A 92 5.44 -1.79 -13.57
N ALA A 93 5.67 -2.21 -14.82
CA ALA A 93 4.86 -3.25 -15.46
C ALA A 93 5.04 -4.62 -14.79
N ASP A 94 6.27 -5.01 -14.44
CA ASP A 94 6.54 -6.21 -13.65
C ASP A 94 5.80 -6.15 -12.30
N PHE A 95 5.78 -4.97 -11.69
CA PHE A 95 5.13 -4.74 -10.41
C PHE A 95 3.61 -4.89 -10.50
N TRP A 96 3.00 -4.37 -11.56
CA TRP A 96 1.57 -4.55 -11.84
C TRP A 96 1.21 -6.02 -12.07
N LYS A 97 2.07 -6.75 -12.80
CA LYS A 97 1.85 -8.16 -13.10
C LYS A 97 1.70 -9.01 -11.82
N ILE A 98 2.50 -8.73 -10.79
CA ILE A 98 2.40 -9.40 -9.49
C ILE A 98 1.00 -9.20 -8.87
N ALA A 99 0.43 -8.00 -8.99
CA ALA A 99 -0.91 -7.73 -8.48
C ALA A 99 -1.99 -8.46 -9.28
N GLU A 100 -1.85 -8.52 -10.62
CA GLU A 100 -2.76 -9.28 -11.49
C GLU A 100 -2.73 -10.78 -11.20
N GLU A 101 -1.54 -11.39 -11.14
CA GLU A 101 -1.35 -12.80 -10.81
C GLU A 101 -1.94 -13.13 -9.43
N THR A 102 -1.63 -12.32 -8.42
CA THR A 102 -2.18 -12.53 -7.07
C THR A 102 -3.71 -12.32 -7.04
N ALA A 103 -4.24 -11.39 -7.82
CA ALA A 103 -5.67 -11.16 -7.89
C ALA A 103 -6.39 -12.38 -8.48
N GLU A 104 -5.87 -12.94 -9.58
CA GLU A 104 -6.41 -14.14 -10.21
C GLU A 104 -6.42 -15.33 -9.24
N GLU A 105 -5.33 -15.56 -8.51
CA GLU A 105 -5.22 -16.61 -7.50
C GLU A 105 -6.25 -16.48 -6.36
N ASN A 106 -6.72 -15.25 -6.08
CA ASN A 106 -7.66 -14.95 -5.01
C ASN A 106 -9.07 -14.64 -5.51
N GLY A 107 -9.36 -14.88 -6.80
CA GLY A 107 -10.67 -14.65 -7.41
C GLY A 107 -11.06 -13.17 -7.53
N ASN A 108 -10.08 -12.26 -7.51
CA ASN A 108 -10.25 -10.83 -7.76
C ASN A 108 -9.79 -10.46 -9.17
N THR A 109 -10.11 -9.23 -9.59
CA THR A 109 -9.59 -8.64 -10.82
C THR A 109 -9.09 -7.24 -10.51
N MET A 110 -7.87 -6.93 -10.94
CA MET A 110 -7.29 -5.60 -10.75
C MET A 110 -7.92 -4.60 -11.72
N ASP A 111 -8.29 -3.41 -11.22
CA ASP A 111 -8.70 -2.29 -12.06
C ASP A 111 -7.51 -1.36 -12.31
N ARG A 112 -7.15 -1.21 -13.59
CA ARG A 112 -6.04 -0.34 -14.00
C ARG A 112 -6.26 1.13 -13.63
N ASN A 113 -7.51 1.58 -13.52
CA ASN A 113 -7.84 2.95 -13.11
C ASN A 113 -7.56 3.20 -11.61
N GLU A 114 -7.46 2.13 -10.82
CA GLU A 114 -7.13 2.20 -9.39
C GLU A 114 -5.63 2.08 -9.11
N TRP A 115 -4.79 2.10 -10.15
CA TRP A 115 -3.35 2.21 -10.00
C TRP A 115 -2.87 3.66 -10.12
N ARG A 116 -2.30 4.17 -9.03
CA ARG A 116 -1.78 5.53 -8.95
C ARG A 116 -0.26 5.50 -8.81
N VAL A 117 0.43 6.37 -9.53
CA VAL A 117 1.89 6.55 -9.45
C VAL A 117 2.17 7.88 -8.75
N VAL A 118 2.93 7.82 -7.67
CA VAL A 118 3.36 9.01 -6.93
C VAL A 118 4.59 9.59 -7.61
N MET A 119 4.51 10.85 -7.99
CA MET A 119 5.59 11.59 -8.64
C MET A 119 5.91 12.85 -7.84
N HIS A 120 7.19 13.09 -7.62
CA HIS A 120 7.66 14.37 -7.10
C HIS A 120 7.68 15.40 -8.23
N VAL A 121 7.02 16.54 -8.03
CA VAL A 121 6.94 17.63 -9.00
C VAL A 121 7.44 18.91 -8.35
N HIS A 122 8.35 19.60 -9.03
CA HIS A 122 8.83 20.93 -8.63
C HIS A 122 8.62 21.90 -9.79
N LEU A 123 7.99 23.04 -9.50
CA LEU A 123 7.63 24.07 -10.49
C LEU A 123 8.34 25.39 -10.11
N ALA A 124 8.97 26.02 -11.10
CA ALA A 124 9.62 27.33 -10.99
C ALA A 124 9.43 28.12 -12.29
N GLU A 125 9.80 29.40 -12.29
CA GLU A 125 9.62 30.29 -13.44
C GLU A 125 10.41 29.82 -14.68
N SER A 126 11.56 29.16 -14.47
CA SER A 126 12.31 28.50 -15.54
C SER A 126 12.66 27.05 -15.23
N LYS A 127 12.88 26.25 -16.29
CA LYS A 127 13.38 24.87 -16.18
C LYS A 127 14.71 24.79 -15.43
N LYS A 128 15.59 25.79 -15.62
CA LYS A 128 16.90 25.84 -14.95
C LYS A 128 16.74 25.97 -13.45
N GLU A 129 15.94 26.96 -13.02
CA GLU A 129 15.62 27.17 -11.60
C GLU A 129 14.95 25.95 -10.99
N ALA A 130 14.00 25.34 -11.70
CA ALA A 130 13.31 24.16 -11.21
C ALA A 130 14.28 23.00 -10.91
N ILE A 131 15.27 22.77 -11.78
CA ILE A 131 16.28 21.73 -11.58
C ILE A 131 17.25 22.08 -10.45
N GLU A 132 17.72 23.33 -10.38
CA GLU A 132 18.64 23.79 -9.34
C GLU A 132 18.01 23.68 -7.94
N GLN A 133 16.77 24.15 -7.80
CA GLN A 133 16.01 24.08 -6.56
C GLN A 133 15.68 22.64 -6.17
N ALA A 134 15.22 21.81 -7.13
CA ALA A 134 14.93 20.41 -6.86
C ALA A 134 16.17 19.64 -6.36
N ARG A 135 17.35 19.92 -6.91
CA ARG A 135 18.62 19.33 -6.44
C ARG A 135 18.98 19.79 -5.04
N ALA A 136 18.93 21.11 -4.79
CA ALA A 136 19.22 21.66 -3.47
C ALA A 136 18.30 21.04 -2.41
N ASN A 137 17.01 20.92 -2.69
CA ASN A 137 16.03 20.36 -1.77
C ASN A 137 16.16 18.84 -1.57
N ALA A 138 16.67 18.11 -2.58
CA ALA A 138 16.91 16.67 -2.46
C ALA A 138 18.12 16.33 -1.56
N ASP A 139 19.09 17.23 -1.41
CA ASP A 139 20.29 17.01 -0.60
C ASP A 139 20.08 17.24 0.91
N VAL A 140 19.05 18.01 1.31
CA VAL A 140 18.81 18.41 2.71
C VAL A 140 18.44 17.23 3.63
N THR A 141 18.03 16.09 3.08
CA THR A 141 17.79 14.87 3.89
C THR A 141 19.05 14.23 4.49
N SER A 142 20.25 14.75 4.20
CA SER A 142 21.51 14.26 4.75
C SER A 142 22.04 15.04 5.96
N THR A 143 21.45 16.21 6.30
CA THR A 143 22.07 17.18 7.23
C THR A 143 21.29 17.46 8.51
N THR A 144 20.27 16.67 8.85
CA THR A 144 19.54 16.82 10.12
C THR A 144 19.48 15.51 10.90
N THR A 145 20.63 15.07 11.41
CA THR A 145 20.69 14.28 12.64
C THR A 145 22.03 14.58 13.31
N SER A 146 22.02 15.56 14.20
CA SER A 146 23.05 15.80 15.23
C SER A 146 22.34 15.92 16.57
#